data_AF-A0A0K6HPF6-F1
#
_entry.id   AF-A0A0K6HPF6-F1
#
_cell.length_a   1.000
_cell.length_b   1.000
_cell.length_c   1.000
_cell.angle_alpha   90.00
_cell.angle_beta   90.00
_cell.angle_gamma   90.00
#
_symmetry.space_group_name_H-M   'P 1'
#
loop_
_entity.id
_entity.type
_entity.pdbx_description
1 polymer ?
#
loop_
_entity_poly.entity_id
_entity_poly.type
_entity_poly.pdbx_seq_one_letter_code
_entity_poly.pdbx_strand_id
1 'polypeptide(L)'
;MKSIAQALGLIARLALWLAGAGLVLMTAIISAQVFFRYVLNDSLIWSEPLAVILMGWFIFFGAAVGIREGYHLSFDVLLYVIPVKAKLVLYTVSDSLVALFGAGMFWYGLQLAMSAWNVKLPSIGISGAYDFAPLIGGGILVFLFSLERIARRAAGLPTARFGETGIQEA
;
A
#
# COMPACT_ATOMS: atom_id res chain seq x y z
N MET A 1 7.89 -22.89 -4.31
CA MET A 1 6.73 -22.01 -4.01
C MET A 1 6.57 -21.69 -2.52
N LYS A 2 6.62 -22.68 -1.61
CA LYS A 2 6.41 -22.47 -0.16
C LYS A 2 7.34 -21.40 0.45
N SER A 3 8.64 -21.43 0.12
CA SER A 3 9.62 -20.44 0.64
C SER A 3 9.37 -19.02 0.12
N ILE A 4 8.94 -18.85 -1.14
CA ILE A 4 8.60 -17.53 -1.72
C ILE A 4 7.35 -16.97 -1.05
N ALA A 5 6.32 -17.80 -0.85
CA ALA A 5 5.10 -17.43 -0.15
C ALA A 5 5.36 -17.02 1.30
N GLN A 6 6.28 -17.70 1.99
CA GLN A 6 6.71 -17.35 3.35
C GLN A 6 7.48 -16.03 3.39
N ALA A 7 8.41 -15.80 2.46
CA ALA A 7 9.16 -14.54 2.37
C ALA A 7 8.23 -13.35 2.11
N LEU A 8 7.32 -13.46 1.12
CA LEU A 8 6.28 -12.45 0.88
C LEU A 8 5.34 -12.32 2.10
N GLY A 9 5.11 -13.43 2.82
CA GLY A 9 4.47 -13.52 4.13
C GLY A 9 5.03 -12.48 5.11
N LEU A 10 6.33 -12.58 5.34
CA LEU A 10 7.08 -11.71 6.24
C LEU A 10 7.09 -10.26 5.75
N ILE A 11 7.29 -10.03 4.45
CA ILE A 11 7.29 -8.68 3.87
C ILE A 11 5.94 -8.00 4.12
N ALA A 12 4.82 -8.68 3.90
CA ALA A 12 3.50 -8.10 4.17
C ALA A 12 3.29 -7.79 5.66
N ARG A 13 3.71 -8.68 6.56
CA ARG A 13 3.63 -8.43 8.01
C ARG A 13 4.45 -7.21 8.41
N LEU A 14 5.68 -7.10 7.90
CA LEU A 14 6.53 -5.93 8.14
C LEU A 14 5.89 -4.66 7.58
N ALA A 15 5.38 -4.69 6.35
CA ALA A 15 4.69 -3.56 5.74
C ALA A 15 3.47 -3.12 6.56
N LEU A 16 2.69 -4.08 7.10
CA LEU A 16 1.54 -3.80 7.95
C LEU A 16 1.94 -3.16 9.28
N TRP A 17 2.99 -3.67 9.93
CA TRP A 17 3.54 -3.06 11.16
C TRP A 17 4.08 -1.66 10.90
N LEU A 18 4.79 -1.44 9.79
CA LEU A 18 5.28 -0.12 9.39
C LEU A 18 4.12 0.84 9.09
N ALA A 19 3.07 0.37 8.44
CA ALA A 19 1.86 1.16 8.19
C ALA A 19 1.19 1.57 9.51
N GLY A 20 0.96 0.62 10.42
CA GLY A 20 0.38 0.90 11.73
C GLY A 20 1.23 1.87 12.56
N ALA A 21 2.55 1.67 12.59
CA ALA A 21 3.48 2.57 13.26
C ALA A 21 3.46 3.98 12.65
N GLY A 22 3.43 4.09 11.32
CA GLY A 22 3.33 5.36 10.61
C GLY A 22 2.03 6.11 10.94
N LEU A 23 0.89 5.42 11.01
CA LEU A 23 -0.39 6.00 11.40
C LEU A 23 -0.38 6.53 12.84
N VAL A 24 0.16 5.75 13.78
CA VAL A 24 0.28 6.17 15.19
C VAL A 24 1.19 7.38 15.32
N LEU A 25 2.34 7.35 14.64
CA LEU A 25 3.31 8.45 14.67
C LEU A 25 2.73 9.73 14.04
N MET A 26 2.05 9.62 12.89
CA MET A 26 1.36 10.75 12.26
C MET A 26 0.31 11.35 13.20
N THR A 27 -0.49 10.50 13.83
CA THR A 27 -1.53 10.94 14.79
C THR A 27 -0.90 11.68 15.97
N ALA A 28 0.20 11.16 16.52
CA ALA A 28 0.93 11.81 17.61
C ALA A 28 1.51 13.17 17.17
N ILE A 29 2.09 13.27 15.97
CA ILE A 29 2.65 14.51 15.42
C ILE A 29 1.57 15.58 15.25
N ILE A 30 0.44 15.23 14.64
CA ILE A 30 -0.68 16.18 14.45
C ILE A 30 -1.29 16.57 15.80
N SER A 31 -1.41 15.64 16.75
CA SER A 31 -1.88 15.96 18.11
C SER A 31 -0.93 16.93 18.82
N ALA A 32 0.38 16.74 18.68
CA ALA A 32 1.40 17.65 19.21
C ALA A 32 1.34 19.02 18.52
N GLN A 33 1.14 19.06 17.20
CA GLN A 33 0.95 20.30 16.44
C GLN A 33 -0.23 21.13 16.99
N VAL A 34 -1.37 20.48 17.26
CA VAL A 34 -2.55 21.11 17.86
C VAL A 34 -2.22 21.62 19.26
N PHE A 35 -1.57 20.80 20.10
CA PHE A 35 -1.19 21.21 21.46
C PHE A 35 -0.27 22.45 21.46
N PHE A 36 0.79 22.45 20.65
CA PHE A 36 1.71 23.59 20.56
C PHE A 36 0.98 24.87 20.14
N ARG A 37 0.12 24.77 19.12
CA ARG A 37 -0.61 25.92 18.57
C ARG A 37 -1.57 26.54 19.57
N TYR A 38 -2.31 25.73 20.33
CA TYR A 38 -3.38 26.23 21.19
C TYR A 38 -2.99 26.39 22.65
N VAL A 39 -1.96 25.69 23.14
CA VAL A 39 -1.54 25.72 24.55
C VAL A 39 -0.24 26.51 24.73
N LEU A 40 0.75 26.27 23.88
CA LEU A 40 2.07 26.90 23.97
C LEU A 40 2.16 28.20 23.15
N ASN A 41 1.13 28.51 22.35
CA ASN A 41 1.11 29.64 21.43
C ASN A 41 2.32 29.65 20.47
N ASP A 42 2.78 28.46 20.07
CA ASP A 42 3.90 28.24 19.15
C ASP A 42 3.49 27.25 18.05
N SER A 43 4.22 27.20 16.93
CA SER A 43 3.86 26.37 15.78
C SER A 43 4.95 25.40 15.37
N LEU A 44 4.59 24.12 15.28
CA LEU A 44 5.45 23.05 14.75
C LEU A 44 5.41 23.06 13.22
N ILE A 45 6.18 23.94 12.58
CA ILE A 45 6.15 24.19 11.12
C ILE A 45 6.55 22.94 10.29
N TRP A 46 7.36 22.04 10.86
CA TRP A 46 7.78 20.79 10.21
C TRP A 46 6.74 19.66 10.24
N SER A 47 5.72 19.77 11.12
CA SER A 47 4.79 18.66 11.40
C SER A 47 3.93 18.28 10.21
N GLU A 48 3.44 19.26 9.44
CA GLU A 48 2.55 19.06 8.30
C GLU A 48 3.19 18.22 7.17
N PRO A 49 4.35 18.59 6.60
CA PRO A 49 4.96 17.79 5.55
C PRO A 49 5.36 16.39 6.02
N LEU A 50 5.84 16.25 7.25
CA LEU A 50 6.16 14.92 7.79
C LEU A 50 4.90 14.06 7.94
N ALA A 51 3.78 14.64 8.38
CA ALA A 51 2.51 13.93 8.46
C ALA A 51 2.02 13.47 7.08
N VAL A 52 2.21 14.27 6.03
CA VAL A 52 1.86 13.86 4.65
C VAL A 52 2.73 12.69 4.16
N ILE A 53 4.04 12.71 4.45
CA ILE A 53 4.93 11.60 4.10
C ILE A 53 4.54 10.31 4.84
N LEU A 54 4.27 10.40 6.15
CA LEU A 54 3.79 9.27 6.95
C LEU A 54 2.44 8.77 6.48
N MET A 55 1.56 9.69 6.06
CA MET A 55 0.27 9.37 5.48
C MET A 55 0.42 8.51 4.23
N GLY A 56 1.31 8.91 3.31
CA GLY A 56 1.64 8.12 2.14
C GLY A 56 2.09 6.70 2.53
N TRP A 57 3.00 6.57 3.51
CA TRP A 57 3.53 5.27 3.91
C TRP A 57 2.43 4.34 4.42
N PHE A 58 1.59 4.78 5.37
CA PHE A 58 0.56 3.90 5.90
C PHE A 58 -0.52 3.57 4.88
N ILE A 59 -0.92 4.53 4.04
CA ILE A 59 -1.95 4.30 3.00
C ILE A 59 -1.46 3.27 2.01
N PHE A 60 -0.27 3.45 1.43
CA PHE A 60 0.21 2.58 0.36
C PHE A 60 0.63 1.20 0.86
N PHE A 61 1.24 1.09 2.04
CA PHE A 61 1.56 -0.21 2.62
C PHE A 61 0.31 -0.95 3.07
N GLY A 62 -0.65 -0.25 3.70
CA GLY A 62 -1.94 -0.82 4.06
C GLY A 62 -2.71 -1.33 2.83
N ALA A 63 -2.74 -0.54 1.76
CA ALA A 63 -3.35 -0.94 0.49
C ALA A 63 -2.67 -2.16 -0.13
N ALA A 64 -1.34 -2.22 -0.14
CA ALA A 64 -0.59 -3.37 -0.67
C ALA A 64 -0.93 -4.66 0.10
N VAL A 65 -0.93 -4.60 1.44
CA VAL A 65 -1.31 -5.75 2.28
C VAL A 65 -2.77 -6.12 2.06
N GLY A 66 -3.68 -5.13 1.99
CA GLY A 66 -5.10 -5.36 1.70
C GLY A 66 -5.35 -6.03 0.34
N ILE A 67 -4.57 -5.69 -0.70
CA ILE A 67 -4.62 -6.38 -1.99
C ILE A 67 -4.22 -7.84 -1.86
N ARG A 68 -3.16 -8.12 -1.10
CA ARG A 68 -2.68 -9.48 -0.86
C ARG A 68 -3.71 -10.34 -0.14
N GLU A 69 -4.34 -9.79 0.88
CA GLU A 69 -5.36 -10.45 1.70
C GLU A 69 -6.76 -10.45 1.04
N GLY A 70 -6.91 -9.79 -0.11
CA GLY A 70 -8.18 -9.75 -0.84
C GLY A 70 -9.22 -8.80 -0.25
N TYR A 71 -8.83 -7.89 0.64
CA TYR A 71 -9.68 -6.84 1.22
C TYR A 71 -9.79 -5.58 0.35
N HIS A 72 -9.06 -5.51 -0.77
CA HIS A 72 -9.20 -4.38 -1.68
C HIS A 72 -10.60 -4.40 -2.33
N LEU A 73 -11.32 -3.27 -2.25
CA LEU A 73 -12.73 -3.14 -2.59
C LEU A 73 -13.06 -3.85 -3.92
N SER A 74 -13.89 -4.88 -3.86
CA SER A 74 -14.28 -5.70 -5.01
C SER A 74 -15.78 -5.54 -5.29
N PHE A 75 -16.16 -5.49 -6.57
CA PHE A 75 -17.56 -5.41 -6.96
C PHE A 75 -18.12 -6.83 -7.16
N ASP A 76 -18.63 -7.41 -6.08
CA ASP A 76 -18.96 -8.84 -6.06
C ASP A 76 -20.33 -9.18 -6.67
N VAL A 77 -21.18 -8.18 -6.95
CA VAL A 77 -22.55 -8.39 -7.45
C VAL A 77 -22.57 -9.21 -8.76
N LEU A 78 -21.67 -8.88 -9.69
CA LEU A 78 -21.55 -9.60 -10.96
C LEU A 78 -21.04 -11.04 -10.77
N LEU A 79 -20.28 -11.29 -9.70
CA LEU A 79 -19.73 -12.61 -9.42
C LEU A 79 -20.81 -13.60 -8.95
N TYR A 80 -21.98 -13.15 -8.50
CA TYR A 80 -23.06 -14.06 -8.08
C TYR A 80 -23.79 -14.72 -9.25
N VAL A 81 -23.78 -14.09 -10.44
CA VAL A 81 -24.60 -14.53 -11.60
C VAL A 81 -23.80 -15.23 -12.71
N ILE A 82 -22.47 -15.20 -12.66
CA ILE A 82 -21.61 -15.76 -13.71
C ILE A 82 -21.05 -17.15 -13.34
N PRO A 83 -20.77 -18.01 -14.35
CA PRO A 83 -20.19 -19.33 -14.12
C PRO A 83 -18.74 -19.25 -13.59
N VAL A 84 -18.31 -20.29 -12.87
CA VAL A 84 -17.00 -20.35 -12.17
C VAL A 84 -15.82 -20.04 -13.10
N LYS A 85 -15.83 -20.53 -14.33
CA LYS A 85 -14.75 -20.27 -15.31
C LYS A 85 -14.62 -18.77 -15.64
N ALA A 86 -15.73 -18.05 -15.75
CA ALA A 86 -15.73 -16.61 -16.01
C ALA A 86 -15.20 -15.82 -14.79
N LYS A 87 -15.52 -16.26 -13.57
CA LYS A 87 -14.96 -15.65 -12.33
C LYS A 87 -13.44 -15.69 -12.32
N LEU A 88 -12.86 -16.86 -12.64
CA LEU A 88 -11.40 -17.03 -12.65
C LEU A 88 -10.71 -16.12 -13.68
N VAL A 89 -11.33 -15.92 -14.84
CA VAL A 89 -10.84 -14.97 -15.85
C VAL A 89 -10.90 -13.54 -15.31
N LEU A 90 -12.05 -13.10 -14.79
CA LEU A 90 -12.21 -11.74 -14.24
C LEU A 90 -11.24 -11.47 -13.08
N TYR A 91 -11.01 -12.44 -12.20
CA TYR A 91 -10.01 -12.31 -11.14
C TYR A 91 -8.59 -12.13 -11.68
N THR A 92 -8.25 -12.84 -12.76
CA THR A 92 -6.93 -12.73 -13.39
C THR A 92 -6.77 -11.40 -14.11
N VAL A 93 -7.82 -10.91 -14.78
CA VAL A 93 -7.83 -9.58 -15.37
C VAL A 93 -7.69 -8.51 -14.28
N SER A 94 -8.47 -8.59 -13.20
CA SER A 94 -8.41 -7.66 -12.08
C SER A 94 -7.02 -7.61 -11.44
N ASP A 95 -6.44 -8.76 -11.07
CA ASP A 95 -5.11 -8.80 -10.49
C ASP A 95 -4.04 -8.29 -11.50
N SER A 96 -4.18 -8.61 -12.79
CA SER A 96 -3.27 -8.09 -13.83
C SER A 96 -3.32 -6.56 -13.94
N LEU A 97 -4.51 -5.97 -13.89
CA LEU A 97 -4.67 -4.51 -13.90
C LEU A 97 -4.08 -3.87 -12.64
N VAL A 98 -4.26 -4.49 -11.47
CA VAL A 98 -3.66 -4.02 -10.22
C VAL A 98 -2.14 -4.15 -10.26
N ALA A 99 -1.59 -5.20 -10.88
CA ALA A 99 -0.15 -5.33 -11.08
C ALA A 99 0.38 -4.22 -11.99
N LEU A 100 -0.27 -3.97 -13.13
CA LEU A 100 0.09 -2.87 -14.03
C LEU A 100 0.03 -1.51 -13.32
N PHE A 101 -0.99 -1.30 -12.49
CA PHE A 101 -1.09 -0.10 -11.67
C PHE A 101 0.09 0.04 -10.70
N GLY A 102 0.47 -1.02 -9.97
CA GLY A 102 1.65 -1.01 -9.10
C GLY A 102 2.96 -0.73 -9.84
N ALA A 103 3.13 -1.30 -11.04
CA ALA A 103 4.27 -0.99 -11.91
C ALA A 103 4.27 0.48 -12.36
N GLY A 104 3.11 1.02 -12.70
CA GLY A 104 2.92 2.43 -13.01
C GLY A 104 3.25 3.35 -11.83
N MET A 105 2.79 3.02 -10.63
CA MET A 105 3.12 3.75 -9.39
C MET A 105 4.63 3.83 -9.18
N PHE A 106 5.35 2.71 -9.37
CA PHE A 106 6.81 2.68 -9.28
C PHE A 106 7.46 3.57 -10.33
N TRP A 107 7.10 3.39 -11.61
CA TRP A 107 7.72 4.08 -12.73
C TRP A 107 7.47 5.60 -12.70
N TYR A 108 6.20 6.01 -12.60
CA TYR A 108 5.84 7.42 -12.54
C TYR A 108 6.21 8.05 -11.20
N GLY A 109 6.17 7.29 -10.11
CA GLY A 109 6.66 7.75 -8.80
C GLY A 109 8.16 8.08 -8.84
N LEU A 110 8.97 7.26 -9.51
CA LEU A 110 10.39 7.56 -9.74
C LEU A 110 10.58 8.83 -10.57
N GLN A 111 9.79 9.02 -11.64
CA GLN A 111 9.86 10.25 -12.44
C GLN A 111 9.55 11.49 -11.59
N LEU A 112 8.46 11.44 -10.81
CA LEU A 112 8.07 12.52 -9.91
C LEU A 112 9.16 12.80 -8.86
N ALA A 113 9.74 11.75 -8.26
CA ALA A 113 10.83 11.88 -7.29
C ALA A 113 12.07 12.53 -7.91
N MET A 114 12.46 12.14 -9.13
CA MET A 114 13.59 12.76 -9.84
C MET A 114 13.32 14.23 -10.18
N SER A 115 12.11 14.56 -10.64
CA SER A 115 11.71 15.95 -10.90
C SER A 115 11.72 16.82 -9.64
N ALA A 116 11.33 16.25 -8.49
CA ALA A 116 11.30 16.94 -7.21
C ALA A 116 12.64 16.93 -6.45
N TRP A 117 13.68 16.28 -6.97
CA TRP A 117 14.93 16.05 -6.24
C TRP A 117 15.61 17.33 -5.76
N ASN A 118 15.65 18.36 -6.61
CA ASN A 118 16.31 19.63 -6.30
C ASN A 118 15.38 20.67 -5.64
N VAL A 119 14.10 20.32 -5.46
CA VAL A 119 13.13 21.17 -4.75
C VAL A 119 13.18 20.79 -3.28
N LYS A 120 13.38 21.75 -2.38
CA LYS A 120 13.40 21.49 -0.93
C LYS A 120 12.04 21.78 -0.31
N LEU A 121 11.63 20.93 0.64
CA LEU A 121 10.47 21.17 1.48
C LEU A 121 10.73 22.40 2.38
N PRO A 122 9.89 23.46 2.34
CA PRO A 122 10.18 24.73 2.99
C PRO A 122 10.45 24.66 4.50
N SER A 123 9.82 23.71 5.21
CA SER A 123 9.88 23.63 6.67
C SER A 123 10.86 22.60 7.23
N ILE A 124 11.21 21.56 6.48
CA ILE A 124 12.11 20.48 6.93
C ILE A 124 13.47 20.52 6.19
N GLY A 125 13.54 21.22 5.05
CA GLY A 125 14.78 21.41 4.28
C GLY A 125 15.29 20.16 3.54
N ILE A 126 14.56 19.04 3.61
CA ILE A 126 14.83 17.82 2.84
C ILE A 126 14.31 17.95 1.40
N SER A 127 14.78 17.07 0.51
CA SER A 127 14.32 17.01 -0.88
C SER A 127 12.83 16.67 -0.99
N GLY A 128 12.11 17.27 -1.93
CA GLY A 128 10.72 16.93 -2.24
C GLY A 128 10.57 15.52 -2.83
N ALA A 129 11.66 14.87 -3.23
CA ALA A 129 11.65 13.47 -3.65
C ALA A 129 11.08 12.52 -2.58
N TYR A 130 11.21 12.87 -1.29
CA TYR A 130 10.72 12.03 -0.19
C TYR A 130 9.20 11.93 -0.13
N ASP A 131 8.45 12.90 -0.68
CA ASP A 131 6.98 12.84 -0.76
C ASP A 131 6.51 11.70 -1.66
N PHE A 132 7.34 11.29 -2.62
CA PHE A 132 7.04 10.22 -3.58
C PHE A 132 7.61 8.86 -3.17
N ALA A 133 8.46 8.80 -2.14
CA ALA A 133 9.02 7.54 -1.65
C ALA A 133 7.93 6.51 -1.22
N PRO A 134 6.85 6.91 -0.53
CA PRO A 134 5.76 5.98 -0.21
C PRO A 134 5.04 5.43 -1.43
N LEU A 135 4.85 6.26 -2.47
CA LEU A 135 4.22 5.87 -3.73
C LEU A 135 5.07 4.80 -4.44
N ILE A 136 6.39 4.99 -4.49
CA ILE A 136 7.34 4.06 -5.11
C ILE A 136 7.38 2.74 -4.33
N GLY A 137 7.58 2.80 -3.00
CA GLY A 137 7.65 1.62 -2.15
C GLY A 137 6.33 0.83 -2.14
N GLY A 138 5.21 1.55 -2.06
CA GLY A 138 3.87 1.00 -2.22
C GLY A 138 3.67 0.30 -3.56
N GLY A 139 4.04 0.96 -4.66
CA GLY A 139 3.93 0.43 -6.02
C GLY A 139 4.67 -0.90 -6.19
N ILE A 140 5.88 -1.00 -5.64
CA ILE A 140 6.66 -2.25 -5.62
C ILE A 140 5.89 -3.36 -4.88
N LEU A 141 5.37 -3.09 -3.68
CA LEU A 141 4.64 -4.09 -2.90
C LEU A 141 3.33 -4.50 -3.57
N VAL A 142 2.57 -3.55 -4.11
CA VAL A 142 1.35 -3.80 -4.88
C VAL A 142 1.64 -4.71 -6.07
N PHE A 143 2.70 -4.42 -6.83
CA PHE A 143 3.12 -5.23 -7.96
C PHE A 143 3.48 -6.66 -7.53
N LEU A 144 4.33 -6.79 -6.51
CA LEU A 144 4.78 -8.09 -6.00
C LEU A 144 3.62 -8.95 -5.47
N PHE A 145 2.74 -8.38 -4.65
CA PHE A 145 1.60 -9.12 -4.10
C PHE A 145 0.56 -9.45 -5.15
N SER A 146 0.36 -8.58 -6.16
CA SER A 146 -0.54 -8.92 -7.26
C SER A 146 0.02 -10.07 -8.11
N LEU A 147 1.33 -10.05 -8.41
CA LEU A 147 2.00 -11.17 -9.08
C LEU A 147 1.91 -12.47 -8.25
N GLU A 148 2.05 -12.40 -6.93
CA GLU A 148 1.86 -13.56 -6.04
C GLU A 148 0.45 -14.16 -6.21
N ARG A 149 -0.59 -13.32 -6.29
CA ARG A 149 -1.98 -13.77 -6.46
C ARG A 149 -2.21 -14.43 -7.82
N ILE A 150 -1.66 -13.85 -8.89
CA ILE A 150 -1.74 -14.42 -10.24
C ILE A 150 -1.01 -15.77 -10.28
N ALA A 151 0.20 -15.85 -9.72
CA ALA A 151 1.00 -17.07 -9.69
C ALA A 151 0.33 -18.18 -8.87
N ARG A 152 -0.24 -17.85 -7.70
CA ARG A 152 -1.02 -18.81 -6.89
C ARG A 152 -2.21 -19.37 -7.67
N ARG A 153 -2.97 -18.52 -8.38
CA ARG A 153 -4.09 -18.96 -9.21
C ARG A 153 -3.64 -19.86 -10.36
N ALA A 154 -2.56 -19.50 -11.05
CA ALA A 154 -2.00 -20.32 -12.13
C ALA A 154 -1.54 -21.70 -11.63
N ALA A 155 -1.08 -21.78 -10.38
CA ALA A 155 -0.69 -23.04 -9.74
C ALA A 155 -1.85 -23.81 -9.08
N GLY A 156 -3.11 -23.33 -9.20
CA GLY A 156 -4.28 -23.95 -8.59
C GLY A 156 -4.34 -23.82 -7.06
N LEU A 157 -3.56 -22.90 -6.47
CA LEU A 157 -3.58 -22.63 -5.03
C LEU A 157 -4.71 -21.65 -4.67
N PRO A 158 -5.26 -21.73 -3.44
CA PRO A 158 -6.26 -20.78 -2.97
C PRO A 158 -5.69 -19.36 -2.92
N THR A 159 -6.52 -18.38 -3.29
CA THR A 159 -6.19 -16.95 -3.24
C THR A 159 -7.22 -16.24 -2.38
N ALA A 160 -6.78 -15.48 -1.38
CA ALA A 160 -7.67 -14.74 -0.49
C ALA A 160 -8.55 -13.73 -1.25
N ARG A 161 -9.84 -13.71 -0.91
CA ARG A 161 -10.88 -12.83 -1.45
C ARG A 161 -11.81 -12.37 -0.34
N PHE A 162 -12.37 -11.18 -0.53
CA PHE A 162 -13.33 -10.58 0.38
C PHE A 162 -14.53 -11.53 0.62
N GLY A 163 -14.90 -11.74 1.88
CA GLY A 163 -16.02 -12.61 2.25
C GLY A 163 -15.73 -14.11 2.30
N GLU A 164 -14.56 -14.58 1.86
CA GLU A 164 -14.14 -15.97 2.04
C GLU A 164 -13.54 -16.18 3.44
N THR A 165 -14.35 -16.66 4.39
CA THR A 165 -13.85 -17.08 5.71
C THR A 165 -13.11 -18.41 5.58
N GLY A 166 -11.78 -18.36 5.42
CA GLY A 166 -10.93 -19.55 5.57
C GLY A 166 -9.70 -19.59 4.67
N ILE A 167 -8.63 -18.89 5.06
CA ILE A 167 -7.27 -19.40 4.83
C ILE A 167 -6.62 -19.52 6.21
N GLN A 168 -7.25 -20.33 7.05
CA GLN A 168 -6.60 -20.90 8.22
C GLN A 168 -6.29 -22.35 7.83
N GLU A 169 -5.00 -22.64 7.71
CA GLU A 169 -4.39 -23.98 7.60
C GLU A 169 -4.34 -24.63 6.20
N ALA A 170 -3.18 -24.43 5.54
CA ALA A 170 -2.50 -25.43 4.71
C ALA A 170 -0.98 -25.18 4.71
#